data_AF-A0A7C5X639-F1
#
_entry.id   AF-A0A7C5X639-F1
#
_cell.length_a   1.000
_cell.length_b   1.000
_cell.length_c   1.000
_cell.angle_alpha   90.00
_cell.angle_beta   90.00
_cell.angle_gamma   90.00
#
_symmetry.space_group_name_H-M   'P 1'
#
loop_
_entity.id
_entity.type
_entity.pdbx_description
1 polymer ?
#
loop_
_entity_poly.entity_id
_entity_poly.type
_entity_poly.pdbx_seq_one_letter_code
_entity_poly.pdbx_strand_id
1 'polypeptide(L)'
;MEFVALDKTDEETLRRVRELVESLGPPPIDLIVVGADETRLEVSDVHILKISLPLDRYRVLREVAVAHVLTDPQLMEVWAVPPDVKQDELAYELSLALLNRLADVLVAKADLGLLLERARMEVVEGETLLYTIVRTFAVDVSASLAVAGLTSEALRLVAQLSSHPLYEKYRDFWDFATANFKFLPIYNWLMLMFS
;
A
#
# COMPACT_ATOMS: atom_id res chain seq x y z
N MET A 1 -23.42 0.49 4.67
CA MET A 1 -22.49 1.27 5.51
C MET A 1 -23.22 1.97 6.66
N GLU A 2 -23.04 1.44 7.86
CA GLU A 2 -23.52 1.92 9.15
C GLU A 2 -22.36 2.57 9.93
N PHE A 3 -22.67 3.59 10.74
CA PHE A 3 -21.70 4.27 11.60
C PHE A 3 -22.10 4.11 13.06
N VAL A 4 -21.18 3.60 13.88
CA VAL A 4 -21.34 3.46 15.33
C VAL A 4 -20.24 4.28 16.01
N ALA A 5 -20.63 5.19 16.90
CA ALA A 5 -19.69 5.94 17.72
C ALA A 5 -19.68 5.36 19.14
N LEU A 6 -18.50 5.00 19.66
CA LEU A 6 -18.34 4.44 21.01
C LEU A 6 -18.44 5.52 22.10
N ASP A 7 -18.04 6.75 21.77
CA ASP A 7 -18.08 7.93 22.63
C ASP A 7 -18.90 9.07 21.98
N LYS A 8 -19.10 10.17 22.71
CA LYS A 8 -19.63 11.43 22.16
C LYS A 8 -18.66 12.01 21.12
N THR A 9 -18.77 11.52 19.89
CA THR A 9 -18.08 12.04 18.72
C THR A 9 -18.92 13.16 18.12
N ASP A 10 -18.31 14.30 17.81
CA ASP A 10 -19.00 15.42 17.19
C ASP A 10 -19.37 15.13 15.71
N GLU A 11 -20.40 15.82 15.22
CA GLU A 11 -20.92 15.62 13.87
C GLU A 11 -19.89 15.96 12.78
N GLU A 12 -19.00 16.92 13.03
CA GLU A 12 -17.97 17.34 12.09
C GLU A 12 -16.91 16.24 11.92
N THR A 13 -16.51 15.58 13.01
CA THR A 13 -15.64 14.40 12.95
C THR A 13 -16.29 13.26 12.17
N LEU A 14 -17.57 12.94 12.42
CA LEU A 14 -18.29 11.89 11.69
C LEU A 14 -18.42 12.22 10.19
N ARG A 15 -18.68 13.49 9.86
CA ARG A 15 -18.71 13.98 8.46
C ARG A 15 -17.37 13.76 7.77
N ARG A 16 -16.26 14.14 8.40
CA ARG A 16 -14.90 13.95 7.87
C ARG A 16 -14.55 12.49 7.66
N VAL A 17 -14.93 11.61 8.60
CA VAL A 17 -14.72 10.16 8.45
C VAL A 17 -15.46 9.66 7.22
N ARG A 18 -16.75 10.03 7.06
CA ARG A 18 -17.54 9.64 5.90
C ARG A 18 -16.89 10.07 4.59
N GLU A 19 -16.47 11.32 4.50
CA GLU A 19 -15.80 11.86 3.32
C GLU A 19 -14.54 11.08 2.96
N LEU A 20 -13.73 10.69 3.96
CA LEU A 20 -12.53 9.88 3.73
C LEU A 20 -12.88 8.49 3.21
N VAL A 21 -13.84 7.83 3.83
CA VAL A 21 -14.23 6.45 3.50
C VAL A 21 -14.89 6.36 2.12
N GLU A 22 -15.59 7.42 1.68
CA GLU A 22 -16.23 7.48 0.36
C GLU A 22 -15.28 8.05 -0.74
N SER A 23 -14.12 8.59 -0.37
CA SER A 23 -13.20 9.27 -1.33
C SER A 23 -12.58 8.35 -2.39
N LEU A 24 -12.56 7.04 -2.16
CA LEU A 24 -12.05 6.02 -3.09
C LEU A 24 -13.18 5.35 -3.89
N GLY A 25 -14.40 5.87 -3.80
CA GLY A 25 -15.61 5.27 -4.34
C GLY A 25 -16.43 4.56 -3.25
N PRO A 26 -17.46 3.80 -3.64
CA PRO A 26 -18.28 3.05 -2.69
C PRO A 26 -17.41 2.02 -1.93
N PRO A 27 -17.22 2.18 -0.62
CA PRO A 27 -16.32 1.31 0.12
C PRO A 27 -16.96 -0.07 0.31
N PRO A 28 -16.19 -1.16 0.25
CA PRO A 28 -16.66 -2.52 0.54
C PRO A 28 -16.80 -2.77 2.06
N ILE A 29 -17.16 -1.73 2.82
CA ILE A 29 -17.19 -1.69 4.29
C ILE A 29 -18.64 -1.46 4.73
N ASP A 30 -19.16 -2.36 5.56
CA ASP A 30 -20.53 -2.30 6.04
C ASP A 30 -20.67 -1.57 7.37
N LEU A 31 -19.66 -1.63 8.25
CA LEU A 31 -19.69 -1.05 9.58
C LEU A 31 -18.44 -0.23 9.87
N ILE A 32 -18.64 1.01 10.32
CA ILE A 32 -17.57 1.90 10.78
C ILE A 32 -17.76 2.18 12.26
N VAL A 33 -16.75 1.84 13.06
CA VAL A 33 -16.72 2.07 14.51
C VAL A 33 -15.77 3.21 14.83
N VAL A 34 -16.29 4.35 15.28
CA VAL A 34 -15.49 5.55 15.61
C VAL A 34 -15.28 5.66 17.12
N GLY A 35 -14.06 5.99 17.53
CA GLY A 35 -13.64 6.03 18.94
C GLY A 35 -13.01 4.72 19.44
N ALA A 36 -12.51 3.88 18.53
CA ALA A 36 -11.79 2.65 18.90
C ALA A 36 -10.36 2.93 19.38
N ASP A 37 -9.70 1.94 19.98
CA ASP A 37 -8.30 2.07 20.44
C ASP A 37 -7.32 2.25 19.28
N GLU A 38 -7.62 1.66 18.11
CA GLU A 38 -6.80 1.78 16.91
C GLU A 38 -7.64 1.92 15.63
N THR A 39 -7.12 2.68 14.66
CA THR A 39 -7.67 2.67 13.30
C THR A 39 -7.19 1.42 12.56
N ARG A 40 -8.11 0.53 12.21
CA ARG A 40 -7.79 -0.76 11.61
C ARG A 40 -8.98 -1.39 10.90
N LEU A 41 -8.73 -1.97 9.73
CA LEU A 41 -9.64 -2.90 9.07
C LEU A 41 -9.55 -4.28 9.72
N GLU A 42 -10.68 -4.85 10.09
CA GLU A 42 -10.72 -6.22 10.60
C GLU A 42 -10.49 -7.22 9.47
N VAL A 43 -9.37 -7.95 9.49
CA VAL A 43 -8.94 -8.80 8.36
C VAL A 43 -9.79 -10.07 8.25
N SER A 44 -10.30 -10.58 9.37
CA SER A 44 -11.25 -11.70 9.40
C SER A 44 -12.63 -11.33 8.86
N ASP A 45 -12.93 -10.03 8.77
CA ASP A 45 -14.20 -9.49 8.28
C ASP A 45 -13.97 -8.09 7.68
N VAL A 46 -13.55 -8.04 6.42
CA VAL A 46 -13.19 -6.82 5.66
C VAL A 46 -14.33 -5.78 5.61
N HIS A 47 -15.50 -6.15 6.13
CA HIS A 47 -16.67 -5.28 6.25
C HIS A 47 -16.65 -4.35 7.47
N ILE A 48 -15.69 -4.49 8.41
CA ILE A 48 -15.61 -3.65 9.62
C ILE A 48 -14.33 -2.80 9.64
N LEU A 49 -14.50 -1.47 9.71
CA LEU A 49 -13.43 -0.51 9.91
C LEU A 49 -13.54 0.17 11.29
N LYS A 50 -12.55 -0.05 12.14
CA LYS A 50 -12.38 0.68 13.40
C LYS A 50 -11.56 1.95 13.16
N ILE A 51 -11.90 3.05 13.83
CA ILE A 51 -11.25 4.35 13.70
C ILE A 51 -10.97 4.92 15.09
N SER A 52 -9.70 5.15 15.39
CA SER A 52 -9.26 5.82 16.61
C SER A 52 -9.34 7.34 16.50
N LEU A 53 -9.51 7.99 17.66
CA LEU A 53 -9.43 9.44 17.80
C LEU A 53 -8.17 9.84 18.59
N PRO A 54 -7.49 10.95 18.25
CA PRO A 54 -7.81 11.91 17.17
C PRO A 54 -7.65 11.30 15.77
N LEU A 55 -8.43 11.83 14.81
CA LEU A 55 -8.55 11.28 13.46
C LEU A 55 -7.21 11.35 12.68
N ASP A 56 -6.59 10.21 12.42
CA ASP A 56 -5.49 10.08 11.44
C ASP A 56 -6.06 9.82 10.04
N ARG A 57 -6.13 10.87 9.23
CA ARG A 57 -6.70 10.83 7.87
C ARG A 57 -5.98 9.84 6.97
N TYR A 58 -4.64 9.79 7.05
CA TYR A 58 -3.83 8.86 6.25
C TYR A 58 -4.16 7.42 6.63
N ARG A 59 -4.20 7.12 7.93
CA ARG A 59 -4.47 5.75 8.39
C ARG A 59 -5.87 5.29 7.98
N VAL A 60 -6.90 6.14 8.12
CA VAL A 60 -8.26 5.80 7.67
C VAL A 60 -8.28 5.53 6.16
N LEU A 61 -7.74 6.44 5.36
CA LEU A 61 -7.73 6.29 3.90
C LEU A 61 -6.95 5.04 3.45
N ARG A 62 -5.87 4.71 4.17
CA ARG A 62 -5.05 3.53 3.90
C ARG A 62 -5.79 2.23 4.19
N GLU A 63 -6.53 2.14 5.30
CA GLU A 63 -7.36 0.97 5.62
C GLU A 63 -8.51 0.80 4.62
N VAL A 64 -9.14 1.91 4.19
CA VAL A 64 -10.17 1.88 3.14
C VAL A 64 -9.57 1.40 1.81
N ALA A 65 -8.38 1.87 1.45
CA ALA A 65 -7.67 1.40 0.26
C ALA A 65 -7.36 -0.10 0.34
N VAL A 66 -6.94 -0.62 1.51
CA VAL A 66 -6.74 -2.06 1.72
C VAL A 66 -8.04 -2.82 1.50
N ALA A 67 -9.16 -2.34 2.03
CA ALA A 67 -10.46 -2.98 1.84
C ALA A 67 -10.79 -3.12 0.34
N HIS A 68 -10.64 -2.05 -0.44
CA HIS A 68 -10.81 -2.12 -1.91
C HIS A 68 -9.88 -3.15 -2.56
N VAL A 69 -8.59 -3.13 -2.21
CA VAL A 69 -7.57 -4.03 -2.79
C VAL A 69 -7.84 -5.51 -2.47
N LEU A 70 -8.47 -5.80 -1.33
CA LEU A 70 -8.82 -7.16 -0.91
C LEU A 70 -10.12 -7.67 -1.54
N THR A 71 -11.06 -6.80 -1.88
CA THR A 71 -12.40 -7.21 -2.35
C THR A 71 -12.61 -7.04 -3.84
N ASP A 72 -11.88 -6.15 -4.52
CA ASP A 72 -11.99 -5.95 -5.96
C ASP A 72 -11.14 -7.00 -6.70
N PRO A 73 -11.75 -7.91 -7.50
CA PRO A 73 -11.01 -8.94 -8.23
C PRO A 73 -9.94 -8.38 -9.16
N GLN A 74 -10.16 -7.20 -9.77
CA GLN A 74 -9.19 -6.59 -10.68
C GLN A 74 -7.95 -6.10 -9.93
N LEU A 75 -8.12 -5.63 -8.70
CA LEU A 75 -7.01 -5.22 -7.83
C LEU A 75 -6.30 -6.44 -7.25
N MET A 76 -7.02 -7.52 -6.93
CA MET A 76 -6.44 -8.77 -6.45
C MET A 76 -5.46 -9.39 -7.44
N GLU A 77 -5.75 -9.32 -8.75
CA GLU A 77 -4.84 -9.81 -9.81
C GLU A 77 -3.44 -9.17 -9.78
N VAL A 78 -3.29 -8.00 -9.15
CA VAL A 78 -2.00 -7.31 -9.05
C VAL A 78 -1.05 -8.01 -8.08
N TRP A 79 -1.55 -8.54 -6.97
CA TRP A 79 -0.71 -8.99 -5.85
C TRP A 79 -0.90 -10.47 -5.49
N ALA A 80 -1.97 -11.12 -5.95
CA ALA A 80 -2.26 -12.51 -5.63
C ALA A 80 -1.15 -13.47 -6.10
N VAL A 81 -0.75 -14.38 -5.21
CA VAL A 81 0.28 -15.40 -5.48
C VAL A 81 -0.33 -16.57 -6.25
N PRO A 82 0.19 -16.91 -7.45
CA PRO A 82 -0.21 -18.10 -8.18
C PRO A 82 0.07 -19.39 -7.38
N PRO A 83 -0.75 -20.45 -7.53
CA PRO A 83 -0.57 -21.70 -6.80
C PRO A 83 0.83 -22.31 -6.91
N ASP A 84 1.45 -22.18 -8.09
CA ASP A 84 2.73 -22.82 -8.42
C ASP A 84 3.92 -22.31 -7.60
N VAL A 85 3.83 -21.09 -7.06
CA VAL A 85 4.92 -20.44 -6.31
C VAL A 85 4.55 -20.14 -4.86
N LYS A 86 3.41 -20.67 -4.39
CA LYS A 86 2.85 -20.35 -3.05
C LYS A 86 3.71 -20.84 -1.88
N GLN A 87 4.62 -21.78 -2.12
CA GLN A 87 5.53 -22.30 -1.08
C GLN A 87 6.82 -21.47 -0.94
N ASP A 88 7.08 -20.54 -1.85
CA ASP A 88 8.24 -19.66 -1.80
C ASP A 88 7.98 -18.49 -0.83
N GLU A 89 8.85 -18.32 0.16
CA GLU A 89 8.77 -17.24 1.15
C GLU A 89 8.90 -15.86 0.50
N LEU A 90 9.77 -15.72 -0.51
CA LEU A 90 9.93 -14.48 -1.26
C LEU A 90 8.65 -14.13 -2.04
N ALA A 91 7.97 -15.13 -2.58
CA ALA A 91 6.69 -14.92 -3.26
C ALA A 91 5.65 -14.31 -2.30
N TYR A 92 5.64 -14.77 -1.05
CA TYR A 92 4.77 -14.18 -0.03
C TYR A 92 5.17 -12.73 0.32
N GLU A 93 6.47 -12.46 0.54
CA GLU A 93 6.94 -11.10 0.81
C GLU A 93 6.62 -10.12 -0.33
N LEU A 94 6.84 -10.54 -1.59
CA LEU A 94 6.54 -9.72 -2.77
C LEU A 94 5.04 -9.46 -2.90
N SER A 95 4.20 -10.45 -2.61
CA SER A 95 2.75 -10.30 -2.62
C SER A 95 2.28 -9.24 -1.63
N LEU A 96 2.78 -9.29 -0.40
CA LEU A 96 2.49 -8.27 0.62
C LEU A 96 3.02 -6.90 0.23
N ALA A 97 4.23 -6.84 -0.35
CA ALA A 97 4.80 -5.59 -0.85
C ALA A 97 3.90 -4.96 -1.92
N LEU A 98 3.42 -5.75 -2.90
CA LEU A 98 2.52 -5.27 -3.94
C LEU A 98 1.15 -4.84 -3.42
N LEU A 99 0.56 -5.60 -2.50
CA LEU A 99 -0.68 -5.22 -1.83
C LEU A 99 -0.51 -3.85 -1.15
N ASN A 100 0.58 -3.67 -0.41
CA ASN A 100 0.88 -2.42 0.26
C ASN A 100 1.08 -1.26 -0.72
N ARG A 101 1.86 -1.48 -1.77
CA ARG A 101 2.10 -0.47 -2.79
C ARG A 101 0.84 -0.13 -3.57
N LEU A 102 -0.04 -1.09 -3.84
CA LEU A 102 -1.30 -0.83 -4.53
C LEU A 102 -2.26 -0.01 -3.66
N ALA A 103 -2.34 -0.28 -2.36
CA ALA A 103 -3.13 0.55 -1.46
C ALA A 103 -2.57 1.99 -1.39
N ASP A 104 -1.24 2.17 -1.36
CA ASP A 104 -0.63 3.50 -1.46
C ASP A 104 -0.92 4.19 -2.81
N VAL A 105 -1.03 3.45 -3.93
CA VAL A 105 -1.46 4.01 -5.23
C VAL A 105 -2.87 4.61 -5.11
N LEU A 106 -3.78 3.92 -4.43
CA LEU A 106 -5.14 4.43 -4.22
C LEU A 106 -5.14 5.68 -3.33
N VAL A 107 -4.36 5.67 -2.25
CA VAL A 107 -4.17 6.84 -1.39
C VAL A 107 -3.62 8.02 -2.20
N ALA A 108 -2.59 7.80 -3.04
CA ALA A 108 -1.99 8.85 -3.86
C ALA A 108 -3.01 9.52 -4.80
N LYS A 109 -3.94 8.73 -5.35
CA LYS A 109 -4.99 9.20 -6.26
C LYS A 109 -6.06 10.01 -5.53
N ALA A 110 -6.34 9.72 -4.26
CA ALA A 110 -7.30 10.46 -3.46
C ALA A 110 -6.71 11.71 -2.78
N ASP A 111 -5.55 11.57 -2.13
CA ASP A 111 -4.87 12.66 -1.43
C ASP A 111 -3.35 12.43 -1.43
N LEU A 112 -2.68 12.98 -2.45
CA LEU A 112 -1.22 12.92 -2.60
C LEU A 112 -0.48 13.52 -1.38
N GLY A 113 -1.03 14.58 -0.78
CA GLY A 113 -0.37 15.27 0.33
C GLY A 113 -0.17 14.33 1.52
N LEU A 114 -1.21 13.58 1.88
CA LEU A 114 -1.16 12.61 2.98
C LEU A 114 -0.12 11.52 2.76
N LEU A 115 0.03 11.03 1.53
CA LEU A 115 1.02 10.01 1.21
C LEU A 115 2.45 10.58 1.26
N LEU A 116 2.68 11.79 0.70
CA LEU A 116 3.99 12.42 0.68
C LEU A 116 4.49 12.78 2.09
N GLU A 117 3.61 13.15 3.02
CA GLU A 117 3.96 13.40 4.43
C GLU A 117 4.54 12.16 5.12
N ARG A 118 4.17 10.96 4.64
CA ARG A 118 4.63 9.67 5.17
C ARG A 118 5.74 9.05 4.34
N ALA A 119 5.98 9.52 3.13
CA ALA A 119 6.95 8.97 2.21
C ALA A 119 8.38 9.14 2.76
N ARG A 120 9.06 8.00 2.95
CA ARG A 120 10.47 7.94 3.32
C ARG A 120 11.14 6.91 2.44
N MET A 121 12.34 7.23 1.98
CA MET A 121 13.17 6.27 1.26
C MET A 121 14.12 5.62 2.26
N GLU A 122 14.00 4.31 2.41
CA GLU A 122 14.79 3.51 3.35
C GLU A 122 15.14 2.18 2.70
N VAL A 123 16.39 1.75 2.86
CA VAL A 123 16.83 0.42 2.43
C VAL A 123 16.57 -0.55 3.58
N VAL A 124 15.84 -1.62 3.30
CA VAL A 124 15.57 -2.68 4.27
C VAL A 124 16.44 -3.87 3.91
N GLU A 125 17.50 -4.09 4.70
CA GLU A 125 18.45 -5.16 4.47
C GLU A 125 17.81 -6.54 4.68
N GLY A 126 18.06 -7.44 3.73
CA GLY A 126 17.66 -8.84 3.77
C GLY A 126 18.86 -9.78 3.76
N GLU A 127 18.58 -11.08 3.82
CA GLU A 127 19.58 -12.13 3.88
C GLU A 127 20.33 -12.27 2.56
N THR A 128 19.68 -11.91 1.46
CA THR A 128 20.27 -11.83 0.13
C THR A 128 19.83 -10.54 -0.56
N LEU A 129 20.54 -10.17 -1.62
CA LEU A 129 20.19 -9.00 -2.44
C LEU A 129 18.74 -9.02 -2.95
N LEU A 130 18.24 -10.21 -3.29
CA LEU A 130 16.86 -10.43 -3.74
C LEU A 130 15.86 -10.01 -2.64
N TYR A 131 16.08 -10.47 -1.40
CA TYR A 131 15.27 -10.08 -0.25
C TYR A 131 15.43 -8.59 0.09
N THR A 132 16.64 -8.03 0.02
CA THR A 132 16.87 -6.60 0.22
C THR A 132 16.05 -5.76 -0.78
N ILE A 133 16.00 -6.15 -2.06
CA ILE A 133 15.22 -5.44 -3.08
C ILE A 133 13.72 -5.52 -2.77
N VAL A 134 13.19 -6.72 -2.48
CA VAL A 134 11.76 -6.89 -2.19
C VAL A 134 11.33 -6.16 -0.92
N ARG A 135 12.13 -6.21 0.15
CA ARG A 135 11.84 -5.53 1.41
C ARG A 135 11.97 -4.01 1.29
N THR A 136 12.95 -3.52 0.52
CA THR A 136 13.05 -2.09 0.18
C THR A 136 11.82 -1.64 -0.62
N PHE A 137 11.40 -2.43 -1.61
CA PHE A 137 10.17 -2.18 -2.37
C PHE A 137 8.92 -2.16 -1.49
N ALA A 138 8.87 -3.02 -0.46
CA ALA A 138 7.80 -3.08 0.52
C ALA A 138 7.67 -1.83 1.41
N VAL A 139 8.67 -0.95 1.45
CA VAL A 139 8.59 0.37 2.12
C VAL A 139 8.71 1.58 1.18
N ASP A 140 9.14 1.37 -0.08
CA ASP A 140 9.31 2.44 -1.07
C ASP A 140 8.00 2.96 -1.68
N VAL A 141 7.51 4.08 -1.15
CA VAL A 141 6.33 4.80 -1.64
C VAL A 141 6.51 5.34 -3.07
N SER A 142 7.74 5.54 -3.55
CA SER A 142 7.97 6.11 -4.88
C SER A 142 7.41 5.23 -6.00
N ALA A 143 7.43 3.89 -5.84
CA ALA A 143 6.82 2.99 -6.79
C ALA A 143 5.31 3.23 -6.92
N SER A 144 4.63 3.46 -5.80
CA SER A 144 3.20 3.80 -5.79
C SER A 144 2.92 5.14 -6.45
N LEU A 145 3.78 6.14 -6.25
CA LEU A 145 3.65 7.43 -6.92
C LEU A 145 3.80 7.30 -8.44
N ALA A 146 4.79 6.55 -8.91
CA ALA A 146 4.99 6.32 -10.34
C ALA A 146 3.78 5.61 -10.98
N VAL A 147 3.26 4.57 -10.33
CA VAL A 147 2.07 3.84 -10.79
C VAL A 147 0.80 4.71 -10.75
N ALA A 148 0.74 5.67 -9.83
CA ALA A 148 -0.31 6.69 -9.80
C ALA A 148 -0.16 7.79 -10.87
N GLY A 149 0.91 7.77 -11.67
CA GLY A 149 1.20 8.77 -12.72
C GLY A 149 1.99 9.99 -12.24
N LEU A 150 2.50 9.97 -11.02
CA LEU A 150 3.24 11.06 -10.36
C LEU A 150 4.76 10.84 -10.49
N THR A 151 5.22 10.70 -11.72
CA THR A 151 6.58 10.26 -12.04
C THR A 151 7.65 11.22 -11.51
N SER A 152 7.42 12.53 -11.54
CA SER A 152 8.39 13.53 -11.07
C SER A 152 8.66 13.39 -9.57
N GLU A 153 7.61 13.26 -8.76
CA GLU A 153 7.69 13.06 -7.32
C GLU A 153 8.35 11.72 -6.99
N ALA A 154 8.00 10.68 -7.76
CA ALA A 154 8.55 9.35 -7.63
C ALA A 154 10.07 9.33 -7.86
N LEU A 155 10.52 9.90 -8.98
CA LEU A 155 11.95 10.00 -9.32
C LEU A 155 12.74 10.79 -8.26
N ARG A 156 12.15 11.86 -7.73
CA ARG A 156 12.75 12.66 -6.65
C ARG A 156 12.98 11.82 -5.39
N LEU A 157 12.07 10.92 -5.04
CA LEU A 157 12.23 10.02 -3.90
C LEU A 157 13.29 8.94 -4.17
N VAL A 158 13.22 8.25 -5.30
CA VAL A 158 14.20 7.21 -5.66
C VAL A 158 15.63 7.75 -5.69
N ALA A 159 15.81 8.98 -6.20
CA ALA A 159 17.12 9.63 -6.27
C ALA A 159 17.78 9.86 -4.89
N GLN A 160 17.01 9.81 -3.79
CA GLN A 160 17.57 9.88 -2.43
C GLN A 160 18.45 8.66 -2.11
N LEU A 161 18.24 7.54 -2.79
CA LEU A 161 19.12 6.37 -2.68
C LEU A 161 20.41 6.50 -3.49
N SER A 162 20.62 7.55 -4.30
CA SER A 162 21.74 7.63 -5.26
C SER A 162 23.14 7.41 -4.67
N SER A 163 23.32 7.65 -3.36
CA SER A 163 24.59 7.41 -2.66
C SER A 163 24.73 5.99 -2.07
N HIS A 164 23.65 5.21 -2.05
CA HIS A 164 23.64 3.87 -1.49
C HIS A 164 24.13 2.83 -2.52
N PRO A 165 24.96 1.84 -2.14
CA PRO A 165 25.46 0.81 -3.07
C PRO A 165 24.36 -0.02 -3.76
N LEU A 166 23.18 -0.09 -3.16
CA LEU A 166 22.02 -0.79 -3.72
C LEU A 166 21.39 -0.04 -4.92
N TYR A 167 21.64 1.27 -5.05
CA TYR A 167 20.88 2.17 -5.91
C TYR A 167 20.71 1.68 -7.34
N GLU A 168 21.80 1.33 -8.02
CA GLU A 168 21.74 0.94 -9.44
C GLU A 168 20.84 -0.28 -9.63
N LYS A 169 21.03 -1.32 -8.81
CA LYS A 169 20.25 -2.56 -8.89
C LYS A 169 18.79 -2.35 -8.53
N TYR A 170 18.53 -1.56 -7.50
CA TYR A 170 17.17 -1.22 -7.10
C TYR A 170 16.49 -0.33 -8.14
N ARG A 171 17.22 0.57 -8.79
CA ARG A 171 16.71 1.46 -9.83
C ARG A 171 16.24 0.66 -11.04
N ASP A 172 17.03 -0.32 -11.49
CA ASP A 172 16.65 -1.22 -12.59
C ASP A 172 15.39 -2.01 -12.25
N PHE A 173 15.34 -2.57 -11.04
CA PHE A 173 14.15 -3.25 -10.52
C PHE A 173 12.94 -2.31 -10.48
N TRP A 174 13.11 -1.09 -9.95
CA TRP A 174 12.05 -0.11 -9.80
C TRP A 174 11.47 0.30 -11.15
N ASP A 175 12.32 0.53 -12.16
CA ASP A 175 11.89 0.86 -13.52
C ASP A 175 11.07 -0.28 -14.13
N PHE A 176 11.51 -1.53 -13.93
CA PHE A 176 10.75 -2.69 -14.38
C PHE A 176 9.41 -2.85 -13.63
N ALA A 177 9.43 -2.75 -12.29
CA ALA A 177 8.29 -3.00 -11.44
C ALA A 177 7.18 -1.95 -11.60
N THR A 178 7.54 -0.67 -11.79
CA THR A 178 6.56 0.39 -12.03
C THR A 178 5.91 0.29 -13.41
N ALA A 179 6.64 -0.19 -14.42
CA ALA A 179 6.10 -0.45 -15.76
C ALA A 179 5.25 -1.74 -15.82
N ASN A 180 5.55 -2.73 -14.98
CA ASN A 180 4.93 -4.06 -14.98
C ASN A 180 4.32 -4.39 -13.61
N PHE A 181 3.57 -3.45 -13.03
CA PHE A 181 3.09 -3.51 -11.64
C PHE A 181 2.04 -4.61 -11.41
N LYS A 182 2.51 -5.86 -11.41
CA LYS A 182 1.79 -7.12 -11.16
C LYS A 182 2.76 -8.16 -10.61
N PHE A 183 2.25 -9.08 -9.81
CA PHE A 183 3.02 -10.10 -9.12
C PHE A 183 3.88 -10.94 -10.07
N LEU A 184 3.24 -11.61 -11.04
CA LEU A 184 3.93 -12.61 -11.85
C LEU A 184 5.07 -12.02 -12.72
N PRO A 185 4.90 -10.88 -13.42
CA PRO A 185 6.02 -10.24 -14.13
C PRO A 185 7.20 -9.89 -13.21
N ILE A 186 6.92 -9.28 -12.05
CA ILE A 186 7.96 -8.83 -11.12
C ILE A 186 8.69 -10.02 -10.51
N TYR A 187 7.95 -11.04 -10.07
CA TYR A 187 8.52 -12.26 -9.52
C TYR A 187 9.46 -12.95 -10.53
N ASN A 188 9.00 -13.14 -11.76
CA ASN A 188 9.80 -13.77 -12.80
C ASN A 188 11.07 -12.97 -13.12
N TRP A 189 10.99 -11.64 -13.16
CA TRP A 189 12.15 -10.79 -13.37
C TRP A 189 13.16 -10.91 -12.23
N LEU A 190 12.69 -10.87 -10.98
CA LEU A 190 13.54 -11.05 -9.80
C LEU A 190 14.27 -12.39 -9.83
N MET A 191 13.55 -13.47 -10.15
CA MET A 191 14.14 -14.79 -10.28
C MET A 191 15.17 -14.85 -11.41
N LEU A 192 14.94 -14.23 -12.56
CA LEU A 192 15.91 -14.27 -13.67
C LEU A 192 17.18 -13.44 -13.42
N MET A 193 17.06 -12.32 -12.71
CA MET A 193 18.16 -11.37 -12.54
C MET A 193 19.04 -11.67 -11.32
N PHE A 194 18.53 -12.43 -10.35
CA PHE A 194 19.20 -12.68 -9.07
C PHE A 194 19.24 -14.17 -8.67
N SER A 195 18.84 -15.10 -9.54
CA SER A 195 19.10 -16.54 -9.40
C SER A 195 20.55 -16.92 -9.65
#